data_AF-A0A1Y4S398-F1
#
_entry.id   AF-A0A1Y4S398-F1
#
_cell.length_a   1.000
_cell.length_b   1.000
_cell.length_c   1.000
_cell.angle_alpha   90.00
_cell.angle_beta   90.00
_cell.angle_gamma   90.00
#
_symmetry.space_group_name_H-M   'P 1'
#
loop_
_entity.id
_entity.type
_entity.pdbx_description
1 polymer ?
#
loop_
_entity_poly.entity_id
_entity_poly.type
_entity_poly.pdbx_seq_one_letter_code
_entity_poly.pdbx_strand_id
1 'polypeptide(L)'
;MEHISILDLVTLAVSVAAALFSAATYWRNVIHDRRQATLDAFQVLQEQAFDRLNQYTPAAVREIAQDPRPGAYKELSGCLARIEHFCVGVNQRIYDRNTMYELAHGYLDGPTLHRRIGPLLERKSRGADEDYYANLRSVLAWMEQETKRRRGRKP
;
A
#
# COMPACT_ATOMS: atom_id res chain seq x y z
N MET A 1 -16.97 -56.76 -0.20
CA MET A 1 -17.06 -55.50 0.58
C MET A 1 -15.85 -55.47 1.48
N GLU A 2 -14.84 -54.69 1.15
CA GLU A 2 -13.64 -54.57 1.98
C GLU A 2 -14.03 -53.95 3.32
N HIS A 3 -13.71 -54.63 4.42
CA HIS A 3 -13.86 -54.09 5.76
C HIS A 3 -12.76 -53.05 5.96
N ILE A 4 -13.13 -51.76 5.92
CA ILE A 4 -12.23 -50.67 6.32
C ILE A 4 -11.82 -50.94 7.77
N SER A 5 -10.52 -51.10 8.02
CA SER A 5 -10.03 -51.33 9.37
C SER A 5 -10.15 -50.04 10.17
N ILE A 6 -10.38 -50.15 11.49
CA ILE A 6 -10.38 -48.97 12.38
C ILE A 6 -9.07 -48.18 12.25
N LEU A 7 -7.96 -48.88 12.00
CA LEU A 7 -6.66 -48.27 11.71
C LEU A 7 -6.67 -47.39 10.46
N ASP A 8 -7.36 -47.79 9.38
CA ASP A 8 -7.47 -47.01 8.14
C ASP A 8 -8.31 -45.75 8.36
N LEU A 9 -9.35 -45.84 9.18
CA LEU A 9 -10.16 -44.69 9.56
C LEU A 9 -9.36 -43.69 10.40
N VAL A 10 -8.53 -44.20 11.34
CA VAL A 10 -7.67 -43.37 12.18
C VAL A 10 -6.56 -42.70 11.35
N THR A 11 -5.88 -43.44 10.47
CA THR A 11 -4.84 -42.86 9.59
C THR A 11 -5.42 -41.84 8.62
N LEU A 12 -6.62 -42.08 8.08
CA LEU A 12 -7.34 -41.10 7.27
C LEU A 12 -7.63 -39.82 8.07
N ALA A 13 -8.16 -39.95 9.30
CA ALA A 13 -8.47 -38.82 10.15
C ALA A 13 -7.22 -37.99 10.50
N VAL A 14 -6.12 -38.67 10.86
CA VAL A 14 -4.83 -38.02 11.16
C VAL A 14 -4.27 -37.29 9.93
N SER A 15 -4.35 -37.92 8.75
CA SER A 15 -3.87 -37.32 7.50
C SER A 15 -4.67 -36.07 7.13
N VAL A 16 -6.00 -36.10 7.28
CA VAL A 16 -6.86 -34.92 7.06
C VAL A 16 -6.54 -33.82 8.05
N ALA A 17 -6.39 -34.14 9.35
CA ALA A 17 -6.04 -33.17 10.37
C ALA A 17 -4.67 -32.52 10.11
N ALA A 18 -3.66 -33.30 9.71
CA ALA A 18 -2.34 -32.81 9.36
C ALA A 18 -2.36 -31.92 8.11
N ALA A 19 -3.15 -32.26 7.09
CA ALA A 19 -3.32 -31.45 5.89
C ALA A 19 -3.99 -30.10 6.21
N LEU A 20 -5.05 -30.11 7.04
CA LEU A 20 -5.72 -28.88 7.49
C LEU A 20 -4.79 -28.00 8.33
N PHE A 21 -4.02 -28.61 9.24
CA PHE A 21 -3.03 -27.89 10.04
C PHE A 21 -1.96 -27.24 9.15
N SER A 22 -1.44 -27.99 8.17
CA SER A 22 -0.45 -27.49 7.21
C SER A 22 -1.00 -26.32 6.41
N ALA A 23 -2.21 -26.43 5.86
CA ALA A 23 -2.86 -25.35 5.13
C ALA A 23 -3.06 -24.09 6.01
N ALA A 24 -3.48 -24.28 7.27
CA ALA A 24 -3.64 -23.17 8.21
C ALA A 24 -2.30 -22.46 8.52
N THR A 25 -1.22 -23.22 8.75
CA THR A 25 0.11 -22.63 8.98
C THR A 25 0.64 -21.90 7.76
N TYR A 26 0.46 -22.46 6.56
CA TYR A 26 0.85 -21.81 5.31
C TYR A 26 0.12 -20.48 5.12
N TRP A 27 -1.20 -20.45 5.30
CA TRP A 27 -1.95 -19.19 5.23
C TRP A 27 -1.51 -18.17 6.27
N ARG A 28 -1.25 -18.60 7.50
CA ARG A 28 -0.77 -17.72 8.56
C ARG A 28 0.59 -17.11 8.22
N ASN A 29 1.51 -17.90 7.67
CA ASN A 29 2.82 -17.45 7.23
C ASN A 29 2.69 -16.44 6.08
N VAL A 30 1.88 -16.74 5.06
CA VAL A 30 1.64 -15.80 3.94
C VAL A 30 1.11 -14.45 4.43
N ILE A 31 0.21 -14.44 5.41
CA ILE A 31 -0.30 -13.19 6.00
C ILE A 31 0.82 -12.46 6.74
N HIS A 32 1.61 -13.17 7.55
CA HIS A 32 2.73 -12.59 8.28
C HIS A 32 3.76 -11.97 7.33
N ASP A 33 4.18 -12.72 6.30
CA ASP A 33 5.16 -12.30 5.31
C ASP A 33 4.70 -11.06 4.55
N ARG A 34 3.43 -10.99 4.18
CA ARG A 34 2.85 -9.79 3.53
C ARG A 34 2.88 -8.58 4.44
N ARG A 35 2.56 -8.74 5.72
CA ARG A 35 2.60 -7.64 6.69
C ARG A 35 4.03 -7.15 6.89
N GLN A 36 4.99 -8.06 7.01
CA GLN A 36 6.41 -7.70 7.13
C GLN A 36 6.93 -7.00 5.87
N ALA A 37 6.65 -7.54 4.68
CA ALA A 37 7.00 -6.90 3.42
C ALA A 37 6.38 -5.50 3.27
N THR A 38 5.17 -5.30 3.81
CA THR A 38 4.52 -3.98 3.83
C THR A 38 5.23 -3.02 4.77
N LEU A 39 5.63 -3.47 5.96
CA LEU A 39 6.39 -2.66 6.92
C LEU A 39 7.73 -2.22 6.31
N ASP A 40 8.48 -3.16 5.73
CA ASP A 40 9.79 -2.90 5.13
C ASP A 40 9.66 -1.94 3.93
N ALA A 41 8.71 -2.20 3.03
CA ALA A 41 8.47 -1.35 1.88
C ALA A 41 7.99 0.05 2.28
N PHE A 42 7.20 0.17 3.35
CA PHE A 42 6.75 1.47 3.86
C PHE A 42 7.88 2.25 4.53
N GLN A 43 8.77 1.59 5.28
CA GLN A 43 9.95 2.24 5.84
C GLN A 43 10.83 2.81 4.73
N VAL A 44 11.10 2.04 3.68
CA VAL A 44 11.83 2.51 2.50
C VAL A 44 11.11 3.69 1.83
N LEU A 45 9.79 3.66 1.75
CA LEU A 45 9.00 4.76 1.20
C LEU A 45 9.11 6.04 2.05
N GLN A 46 9.11 5.91 3.37
CA GLN A 46 9.30 7.02 4.30
C GLN A 46 10.66 7.70 4.06
N GLU A 47 11.74 6.93 4.12
CA GLU A 47 13.11 7.43 3.99
C GLU A 47 13.38 8.04 2.59
N GLN A 48 12.87 7.39 1.53
CA GLN A 48 13.24 7.73 0.16
C GLN A 48 12.27 8.69 -0.54
N ALA A 49 11.03 8.79 -0.08
CA ALA A 49 10.02 9.66 -0.72
C ALA A 49 9.45 10.66 0.27
N PHE A 50 8.93 10.23 1.43
CA PHE A 50 8.24 11.15 2.33
C PHE A 50 9.19 12.13 3.01
N ASP A 51 10.35 11.70 3.48
CA ASP A 51 11.32 12.60 4.11
C ASP A 51 11.81 13.67 3.14
N ARG A 52 12.03 13.30 1.88
CA ARG A 52 12.40 14.24 0.82
C ARG A 52 11.25 15.18 0.47
N LEU A 53 10.03 14.67 0.33
CA LEU A 53 8.85 15.50 0.09
C LEU A 53 8.57 16.46 1.26
N ASN A 54 8.86 16.05 2.49
CA ASN A 54 8.65 16.84 3.69
C ASN A 54 9.61 18.04 3.77
N GLN A 55 10.78 17.98 3.14
CA GLN A 55 11.71 19.11 3.02
C GLN A 55 11.15 20.26 2.17
N TYR A 56 10.17 19.99 1.29
CA TYR A 56 9.53 21.01 0.46
C TYR A 56 8.20 21.45 1.05
N THR A 57 7.99 22.76 1.17
CA THR A 57 6.69 23.31 1.55
C THR A 57 5.68 23.14 0.40
N PRO A 58 4.36 23.10 0.69
CA PRO A 58 3.35 23.04 -0.38
C PRO A 58 3.49 24.16 -1.42
N ALA A 59 3.89 25.36 -0.97
CA ALA A 59 4.15 26.50 -1.85
C ALA A 59 5.37 26.26 -2.76
N ALA A 60 6.47 25.74 -2.22
CA ALA A 60 7.66 25.38 -2.99
C ALA A 60 7.38 24.28 -4.02
N VAL A 61 6.58 23.27 -3.65
CA VAL A 61 6.17 22.22 -4.59
C VAL A 61 5.34 22.81 -5.74
N ARG A 62 4.43 23.75 -5.44
CA ARG A 62 3.64 24.45 -6.46
C ARG A 62 4.52 25.29 -7.38
N GLU A 63 5.50 26.01 -6.83
CA GLU A 63 6.46 26.81 -7.60
C GLU A 63 7.28 25.92 -8.53
N ILE A 64 7.86 24.83 -8.03
CA ILE A 64 8.62 23.86 -8.85
C ILE A 64 7.73 23.19 -9.89
N ALA A 65 6.45 22.95 -9.56
CA ALA A 65 5.47 22.45 -10.52
C ALA A 65 5.08 23.49 -11.57
N GLN A 66 5.31 24.79 -11.38
CA GLN A 66 5.00 25.84 -12.36
C GLN A 66 6.23 26.19 -13.19
N ASP A 67 7.37 26.39 -12.54
CA ASP A 67 8.68 26.68 -13.12
C ASP A 67 9.71 25.59 -12.74
N PRO A 68 9.80 24.50 -13.52
CA PRO A 68 10.59 23.34 -13.15
C PRO A 68 12.09 23.61 -13.30
N ARG A 69 12.73 23.96 -12.18
CA ARG A 69 14.18 23.82 -12.07
C ARG A 69 14.52 22.33 -12.22
N PRO A 70 15.40 21.93 -13.15
CA PRO A 70 15.56 20.53 -13.56
C PRO A 70 15.99 19.59 -12.41
N GLY A 71 16.73 20.09 -11.42
CA GLY A 71 17.12 19.31 -10.24
C GLY A 71 15.96 18.98 -9.32
N ALA A 72 15.29 20.00 -8.77
CA ALA A 72 14.22 19.83 -7.79
C ALA A 72 12.97 19.15 -8.38
N TYR A 73 12.65 19.44 -9.65
CA TYR A 73 11.53 18.79 -10.33
C TYR A 73 11.77 17.28 -10.55
N LYS A 74 13.02 16.90 -10.92
CA LYS A 74 13.39 15.49 -11.09
C LYS A 74 13.32 14.72 -9.78
N GLU A 75 13.76 15.34 -8.68
CA GLU A 75 13.71 14.74 -7.35
C GLU A 75 12.27 14.52 -6.88
N LEU A 76 11.42 15.56 -6.96
CA LEU A 76 10.00 15.45 -6.60
C LEU A 76 9.28 14.41 -7.48
N SER A 77 9.57 14.39 -8.78
CA SER A 77 9.04 13.38 -9.70
C SER A 77 9.46 11.96 -9.32
N GLY A 78 10.71 11.76 -8.88
CA GLY A 78 11.21 10.48 -8.39
C GLY A 78 10.50 10.04 -7.11
N CYS A 79 10.22 10.97 -6.20
CA CYS A 79 9.44 10.69 -5.00
C CYS A 79 8.02 10.23 -5.35
N LEU A 80 7.34 10.92 -6.27
CA LEU A 80 6.02 10.51 -6.75
C LEU A 80 6.04 9.13 -7.41
N ALA A 81 7.06 8.82 -8.22
CA ALA A 81 7.17 7.52 -8.87
C ALA A 81 7.35 6.37 -7.86
N ARG A 82 8.10 6.58 -6.78
CA ARG A 82 8.25 5.60 -5.68
C ARG A 82 6.94 5.36 -4.94
N ILE A 83 6.18 6.43 -4.69
CA ILE A 83 4.85 6.31 -4.07
C ILE A 83 3.91 5.52 -4.99
N GLU A 84 3.87 5.82 -6.28
CA GLU A 84 3.06 5.06 -7.24
C GLU A 84 3.46 3.58 -7.25
N HIS A 85 4.75 3.28 -7.28
CA HIS A 85 5.24 1.90 -7.27
C HIS A 85 4.82 1.14 -6.00
N PHE A 86 4.87 1.79 -4.83
CA PHE A 86 4.34 1.22 -3.61
C PHE A 86 2.82 0.96 -3.71
N CYS A 87 2.06 1.92 -4.25
CA CYS A 87 0.61 1.78 -4.46
C CYS A 87 0.26 0.65 -5.44
N VAL A 88 1.08 0.40 -6.46
CA VAL A 88 0.95 -0.78 -7.34
C VAL A 88 1.01 -2.07 -6.51
N GLY A 89 2.01 -2.20 -5.62
CA GLY A 89 2.14 -3.37 -4.74
C GLY A 89 0.95 -3.58 -3.79
N VAL A 90 0.38 -2.49 -3.28
CA VAL A 90 -0.85 -2.52 -2.47
C VAL A 90 -2.05 -3.01 -3.29
N ASN A 91 -2.24 -2.49 -4.50
CA ASN A 91 -3.37 -2.85 -5.36
C ASN A 91 -3.27 -4.30 -5.86
N GLN A 92 -2.06 -4.77 -6.16
CA GLN A 92 -1.78 -6.15 -6.56
C GLN A 92 -1.83 -7.17 -5.40
N ARG A 93 -2.13 -6.72 -4.17
CA ARG A 93 -2.19 -7.57 -2.95
C ARG A 93 -0.86 -8.26 -2.61
N ILE A 94 0.24 -7.68 -3.07
CA ILE A 94 1.60 -8.02 -2.62
C ILE A 94 1.78 -7.48 -1.20
N TYR A 95 1.35 -6.24 -0.98
CA TYR A 95 1.33 -5.61 0.33
C TYR A 95 -0.05 -5.72 1.00
N ASP A 96 -0.04 -5.80 2.33
CA ASP A 96 -1.22 -5.85 3.17
C ASP A 96 -1.83 -4.44 3.34
N ARG A 97 -3.04 -4.26 2.80
CA ARG A 97 -3.77 -2.99 2.84
C ARG A 97 -4.09 -2.51 4.25
N ASN A 98 -4.36 -3.42 5.18
CA ASN A 98 -4.72 -3.02 6.54
C ASN A 98 -3.49 -2.50 7.28
N THR A 99 -2.36 -3.21 7.19
CA THR A 99 -1.08 -2.75 7.73
C THR A 99 -0.67 -1.42 7.12
N MET A 100 -0.78 -1.25 5.79
CA MET A 100 -0.53 0.04 5.16
C MET A 100 -1.42 1.16 5.73
N TYR A 101 -2.72 0.90 5.91
CA TYR A 101 -3.64 1.87 6.50
C TYR A 101 -3.22 2.26 7.92
N GLU A 102 -2.88 1.30 8.79
CA GLU A 102 -2.43 1.61 10.16
C GLU A 102 -1.15 2.47 10.18
N LEU A 103 -0.23 2.25 9.23
CA LEU A 103 1.02 3.00 9.14
C LEU A 103 0.84 4.41 8.57
N ALA A 104 -0.12 4.58 7.65
CA ALA A 104 -0.17 5.73 6.77
C ALA A 104 -1.40 6.63 6.98
N HIS A 105 -2.41 6.14 7.71
CA HIS A 105 -3.58 6.93 8.08
C HIS A 105 -3.17 8.19 8.87
N GLY A 106 -3.79 9.33 8.55
CA GLY A 106 -3.45 10.65 9.06
C GLY A 106 -2.42 11.40 8.18
N TYR A 107 -1.52 10.68 7.51
CA TYR A 107 -0.56 11.27 6.56
C TYR A 107 -1.06 11.22 5.11
N LEU A 108 -1.40 10.03 4.60
CA LEU A 108 -1.82 9.83 3.20
C LEU A 108 -3.24 10.34 2.93
N ASP A 109 -4.20 10.04 3.81
CA ASP A 109 -5.61 10.46 3.71
C ASP A 109 -5.90 11.79 4.42
N GLY A 110 -4.86 12.41 4.99
CA GLY A 110 -4.93 13.75 5.54
C GLY A 110 -4.89 14.83 4.45
N PRO A 111 -5.37 16.06 4.74
CA PRO A 111 -5.28 17.17 3.80
C PRO A 111 -3.83 17.57 3.48
N THR A 112 -2.86 17.12 4.28
CA THR A 112 -1.46 17.53 4.25
C THR A 112 -0.72 17.00 3.03
N LEU A 113 -0.83 15.70 2.73
CA LEU A 113 -0.14 15.13 1.58
C LEU A 113 -0.85 15.50 0.29
N HIS A 114 -2.18 15.38 0.25
CA HIS A 114 -2.97 15.69 -0.95
C HIS A 114 -2.72 17.11 -1.47
N ARG A 115 -2.63 18.10 -0.58
CA ARG A 115 -2.28 19.50 -0.94
C ARG A 115 -0.84 19.67 -1.45
N ARG A 116 0.10 18.82 -1.00
CA ARG A 116 1.50 18.88 -1.43
C ARG A 116 1.69 18.22 -2.80
N ILE A 117 1.15 17.03 -3.01
CA ILE A 117 1.36 16.27 -4.24
C ILE A 117 0.42 16.68 -5.39
N GLY A 118 -0.73 17.29 -5.07
CA GLY A 118 -1.74 17.70 -6.05
C GLY A 118 -1.20 18.50 -7.23
N PRO A 119 -0.46 19.62 -7.01
CA PRO A 119 0.11 20.41 -8.11
C PRO A 119 1.06 19.63 -9.03
N LEU A 120 1.83 18.66 -8.50
CA LEU A 120 2.72 17.82 -9.29
C LEU A 120 1.96 16.76 -10.09
N LEU A 121 0.94 16.15 -9.47
CA LEU A 121 0.07 15.17 -10.13
C LEU A 121 -0.68 15.82 -11.30
N GLU A 122 -1.26 17.01 -11.10
CA GLU A 122 -1.99 17.74 -12.13
C GLU A 122 -1.10 18.11 -13.32
N ARG A 123 0.15 18.50 -13.08
CA ARG A 123 1.09 18.79 -14.18
C ARG A 123 1.45 17.54 -14.96
N LYS A 124 1.72 16.42 -14.28
CA LYS A 124 2.08 15.17 -14.96
C LYS A 124 0.90 14.55 -15.71
N SER A 125 -0.33 14.67 -15.20
CA SER A 125 -1.52 14.19 -15.89
C SER A 125 -1.88 15.03 -17.13
N ARG A 126 -1.42 16.29 -17.24
CA ARG A 126 -1.64 17.12 -18.45
C ARG A 126 -0.78 16.71 -19.65
N GLY A 127 0.29 15.95 -19.44
CA GLY A 127 1.24 15.58 -20.49
C GLY A 127 1.31 14.08 -20.80
N ALA A 128 0.46 13.26 -20.17
CA ALA A 128 0.46 11.81 -20.32
C ALA A 128 -0.88 11.35 -20.91
N ASP A 129 -0.81 10.50 -21.93
CA ASP A 129 -1.98 9.85 -22.56
C ASP A 129 -2.60 8.78 -21.64
N GLU A 130 -1.82 8.31 -20.65
CA GLU A 130 -2.20 7.29 -19.67
C GLU A 130 -2.02 7.82 -18.24
N ASP A 131 -2.97 7.53 -17.34
CA ASP A 131 -2.89 7.97 -15.94
C ASP A 131 -1.85 7.16 -15.17
N TYR A 132 -0.58 7.55 -15.33
CA TYR A 132 0.57 6.94 -14.67
C TYR A 132 0.42 6.87 -13.14
N TYR A 133 -0.42 7.71 -12.54
CA TYR A 133 -0.63 7.76 -11.08
C TYR A 133 -1.99 7.19 -10.65
N ALA A 134 -2.60 6.34 -11.46
CA ALA A 134 -3.91 5.77 -11.17
C ALA A 134 -3.91 4.94 -9.87
N ASN A 135 -2.83 4.21 -9.56
CA ASN A 135 -2.81 3.39 -8.34
C ASN A 135 -2.74 4.26 -7.09
N LEU A 136 -1.91 5.31 -7.11
CA LEU A 136 -1.87 6.30 -6.05
C LEU A 136 -3.25 6.93 -5.81
N ARG A 137 -3.93 7.39 -6.87
CA ARG A 137 -5.29 7.96 -6.74
C ARG A 137 -6.28 6.95 -6.16
N SER A 138 -6.24 5.70 -6.64
CA SER A 138 -7.10 4.62 -6.15
C SER A 138 -6.86 4.33 -4.66
N VAL A 139 -5.59 4.26 -4.24
CA VAL A 139 -5.22 4.04 -2.83
C VAL A 139 -5.68 5.21 -1.96
N LEU A 140 -5.46 6.46 -2.39
CA LEU A 140 -5.91 7.65 -1.64
C LEU A 140 -7.43 7.68 -1.46
N ALA A 141 -8.18 7.41 -2.54
CA ALA A 141 -9.64 7.36 -2.50
C ALA A 141 -10.13 6.24 -1.57
N TRP A 142 -9.49 5.07 -1.62
CA TRP A 142 -9.80 3.96 -0.72
C TRP A 142 -9.52 4.32 0.75
N MET A 143 -8.39 4.96 1.05
CA MET A 143 -8.06 5.37 2.42
C MET A 143 -9.06 6.39 2.96
N GLU A 144 -9.48 7.37 2.15
CA GLU A 144 -10.47 8.35 2.57
C GLU A 144 -11.83 7.69 2.91
N GLN A 145 -12.26 6.72 2.10
CA GLN A 145 -13.46 5.94 2.37
C GLN A 145 -13.32 5.10 3.64
N GLU A 146 -12.18 4.43 3.82
CA GLU A 146 -11.90 3.60 4.99
C GLU A 146 -11.88 4.43 6.28
N THR A 147 -11.32 5.64 6.24
CA THR A 147 -11.35 6.59 7.35
C THR A 147 -12.75 7.02 7.72
N LYS A 148 -13.59 7.35 6.74
CA LYS A 148 -15.01 7.69 6.97
C LYS A 148 -15.74 6.50 7.60
N ARG A 149 -15.51 5.29 7.08
CA ARG A 149 -16.10 4.04 7.58
C ARG A 149 -15.71 3.77 9.03
N ARG A 150 -14.44 3.95 9.40
CA ARG A 150 -13.94 3.72 10.76
C ARG A 150 -14.37 4.82 11.74
N ARG A 151 -14.45 6.08 11.31
CA ARG A 151 -14.97 7.19 12.13
C ARG A 151 -16.46 7.07 12.41
N GLY A 152 -17.27 6.67 11.42
CA GLY A 152 -18.70 6.41 11.62
C GLY A 152 -19.02 5.16 12.44
N ARG A 153 -18.02 4.34 12.77
CA ARG A 153 -18.13 3.13 13.58
C ARG A 153 -17.74 3.35 15.05
N LYS A 154 -17.35 4.57 15.42
CA LYS A 154 -17.10 4.95 16.81
C LYS A 154 -18.47 5.13 17.50
N PRO A 155 -18.77 4.40 18.60
CA PRO A 155 -20.00 4.61 19.36
C PRO A 155 -20.06 6.02 19.94
#